data_AF-A0A258QM45-F1
#
_entry.id   AF-A0A258QM45-F1
#
_cell.length_a   1.000
_cell.length_b   1.000
_cell.length_c   1.000
_cell.angle_alpha   90.00
_cell.angle_beta   90.00
_cell.angle_gamma   90.00
#
_symmetry.space_group_name_H-M   'P 1'
#
loop_
_entity.id
_entity.type
_entity.pdbx_description
1 polymer ?
#
loop_
_entity_poly.entity_id
_entity_poly.type
_entity_poly.pdbx_seq_one_letter_code
_entity_poly.pdbx_strand_id
1 'polypeptide(L)'
;MQHDVMASLLILLIISVIAVVGFRRLHLPAILGYLAVGVIAGPFSLGWIRDQSDIHIIAEFGVVFLLFMLGLEFSLPRLIAMRRAVIGMGGAQVLATAMVTGFAAWLMGISPAAAFVLAGVLTVSSTAIVIKQLGEQLELNSRHGNNAVGILLFQDLAVIPFLIIIPVLGAAYGQQENTDPTAIALNIATTIGFGVLAAGVLFFGGRWVLRPVFREIARASIVGMLLLALHGVVFGFRTEYLHRIVALVL
;
A
#
# COMPACT_ATOMS: atom_id res chain seq x y z
N MET A 1 -25.80 11.37 10.59
CA MET A 1 -24.52 10.74 10.99
C MET A 1 -24.14 9.58 10.07
N GLN A 2 -24.79 8.40 10.06
CA GLN A 2 -24.42 7.32 9.10
C GLN A 2 -24.74 7.63 7.62
N HIS A 3 -25.79 8.41 7.34
CA HIS A 3 -26.16 8.77 5.97
C HIS A 3 -25.16 9.74 5.31
N ASP A 4 -24.45 10.55 6.11
CA ASP A 4 -23.50 11.55 5.62
C ASP A 4 -22.21 10.89 5.09
N VAL A 5 -21.78 9.79 5.73
CA VAL A 5 -20.57 9.05 5.32
C VAL A 5 -20.77 8.36 3.98
N MET A 6 -21.88 7.64 3.79
CA MET A 6 -22.16 6.94 2.53
C MET A 6 -22.33 7.90 1.36
N ALA A 7 -23.01 9.04 1.57
CA ALA A 7 -23.14 10.09 0.57
C ALA A 7 -21.78 10.69 0.20
N SER A 8 -20.94 10.97 1.20
CA SER A 8 -19.58 11.52 0.99
C SER A 8 -18.68 10.54 0.24
N LEU A 9 -18.75 9.24 0.56
CA LEU A 9 -18.02 8.19 -0.15
C LEU A 9 -18.48 8.05 -1.61
N LEU A 10 -19.79 8.10 -1.87
CA LEU A 10 -20.34 8.08 -3.23
C LEU A 10 -19.87 9.28 -4.05
N ILE A 11 -19.92 10.48 -3.46
CA ILE A 11 -19.44 11.72 -4.12
C ILE A 11 -17.95 11.60 -4.43
N LEU A 12 -17.14 11.15 -3.46
CA LEU A 12 -15.71 10.91 -3.67
C LEU A 12 -15.44 9.89 -4.77
N LEU A 13 -16.18 8.79 -4.80
CA LEU A 13 -16.05 7.76 -5.83
C LEU A 13 -16.37 8.33 -7.21
N ILE A 14 -17.47 9.06 -7.34
CA ILE A 14 -17.90 9.69 -8.60
C ILE A 14 -16.85 10.69 -9.09
N ILE A 15 -16.40 11.60 -8.23
CA ILE A 15 -15.39 12.61 -8.59
C ILE A 15 -14.06 11.91 -8.94
N SER A 16 -13.68 10.86 -8.21
CA SER A 16 -12.48 10.06 -8.51
C SER A 16 -12.56 9.40 -9.87
N VAL A 17 -13.70 8.80 -10.24
CA VAL A 17 -13.89 8.19 -11.55
C VAL A 17 -13.78 9.25 -12.65
N ILE A 18 -14.44 10.39 -12.51
CA ILE A 18 -14.38 11.49 -13.48
C ILE A 18 -12.94 12.00 -13.64
N ALA A 19 -12.25 12.25 -12.53
CA ALA A 19 -10.87 12.70 -12.53
C ALA A 19 -9.94 11.69 -13.22
N VAL A 20 -10.05 10.40 -12.87
CA VAL A 20 -9.24 9.33 -13.47
C VAL A 20 -9.50 9.22 -14.97
N VAL A 21 -10.76 9.28 -15.41
CA VAL A 21 -11.10 9.26 -16.84
C VAL A 21 -10.49 10.47 -17.55
N GLY A 22 -10.57 11.66 -16.95
CA GLY A 22 -9.96 12.88 -17.47
C GLY A 22 -8.44 12.76 -17.62
N PHE A 23 -7.74 12.36 -16.56
CA PHE A 23 -6.29 12.17 -16.57
C PHE A 23 -5.87 11.10 -17.57
N ARG A 24 -6.60 9.98 -17.65
CA ARG A 24 -6.31 8.91 -18.62
C ARG A 24 -6.48 9.39 -20.06
N ARG A 25 -7.46 10.24 -20.36
CA ARG A 25 -7.60 10.88 -21.69
C ARG A 25 -6.43 11.79 -22.04
N LEU A 26 -5.81 12.40 -21.03
CA LEU A 26 -4.58 13.19 -21.18
C LEU A 26 -3.31 12.33 -21.18
N HIS A 27 -3.43 10.99 -21.24
CA HIS A 27 -2.32 10.03 -21.15
C HIS A 27 -1.52 10.14 -19.82
N LEU A 28 -2.14 10.69 -18.77
CA LEU A 28 -1.55 10.78 -17.46
C LEU A 28 -1.88 9.53 -16.61
N PRO A 29 -1.00 9.15 -15.67
CA PRO A 29 -1.26 8.07 -14.73
C PRO A 29 -2.52 8.32 -13.88
N ALA A 30 -3.34 7.28 -13.68
CA ALA A 30 -4.58 7.37 -12.89
C ALA A 30 -4.35 7.80 -11.43
N ILE A 31 -3.19 7.48 -10.85
CA ILE A 31 -2.79 7.85 -9.50
C ILE A 31 -2.85 9.38 -9.27
N LEU A 32 -2.53 10.16 -10.30
CA LEU A 32 -2.59 11.62 -10.24
C LEU A 32 -4.04 12.12 -10.12
N GLY A 33 -4.98 11.42 -10.74
CA GLY A 33 -6.41 11.70 -10.60
C GLY A 33 -6.89 11.48 -9.16
N TYR A 34 -6.53 10.35 -8.55
CA TYR A 34 -6.87 10.07 -7.14
C TYR A 34 -6.27 11.11 -6.18
N LEU A 35 -5.00 11.48 -6.38
CA LEU A 35 -4.34 12.52 -5.60
C LEU A 35 -5.01 13.89 -5.77
N ALA A 36 -5.36 14.27 -7.00
CA ALA A 36 -6.05 15.53 -7.27
C ALA A 36 -7.40 15.58 -6.53
N VAL A 37 -8.18 14.49 -6.57
CA VAL A 37 -9.43 14.42 -5.80
C VAL A 37 -9.19 14.55 -4.31
N GLY A 38 -8.19 13.86 -3.76
CA GLY A 38 -7.83 13.99 -2.34
C GLY A 38 -7.44 15.41 -1.94
N VAL A 39 -6.64 16.09 -2.77
CA VAL A 39 -6.24 17.49 -2.56
C VAL A 39 -7.44 18.44 -2.63
N ILE A 40 -8.36 18.23 -3.58
CA ILE A 40 -9.56 19.06 -3.80
C ILE A 40 -10.66 18.80 -2.77
N ALA A 41 -10.84 17.56 -2.33
CA ALA A 41 -11.87 17.17 -1.37
C ALA A 41 -11.41 17.26 0.09
N GLY A 42 -10.09 17.35 0.31
CA GLY A 42 -9.47 17.41 1.62
C GLY A 42 -9.82 18.66 2.43
N PRO A 43 -9.47 18.67 3.73
CA PRO A 43 -9.83 19.74 4.65
C PRO A 43 -9.18 21.10 4.31
N PHE A 44 -8.07 21.08 3.58
CA PHE A 44 -7.30 22.28 3.22
C PHE A 44 -7.81 23.00 1.94
N SER A 45 -8.87 22.50 1.31
CA SER A 45 -9.45 23.05 0.07
C SER A 45 -10.96 23.22 0.19
N LEU A 46 -11.79 22.43 -0.51
CA LEU A 46 -13.25 22.54 -0.39
C LEU A 46 -13.76 22.05 0.97
N GLY A 47 -12.97 21.26 1.71
CA GLY A 47 -13.31 20.83 3.05
C GLY A 47 -14.59 19.99 3.12
N TRP A 48 -14.93 19.27 2.03
CA TRP A 48 -16.07 18.36 2.00
C TRP A 48 -15.91 17.20 2.98
N ILE A 49 -14.67 16.83 3.26
CA ILE A 49 -14.30 15.82 4.25
C ILE A 49 -13.82 16.54 5.52
N ARG A 50 -14.66 16.57 6.55
CA ARG A 50 -14.33 17.21 7.84
C ARG A 50 -14.03 16.21 8.97
N ASP A 51 -14.62 15.03 8.90
CA ASP A 51 -14.47 14.00 9.93
C ASP A 51 -13.42 12.97 9.50
N GLN A 52 -12.26 12.97 10.17
CA GLN A 52 -11.09 12.21 9.74
C GLN A 52 -11.04 10.79 10.31
N SER A 53 -11.76 10.49 11.39
CA SER A 53 -11.64 9.20 12.10
C SER A 53 -12.12 8.03 11.25
N ASP A 54 -13.30 8.13 10.64
CA ASP A 54 -13.89 7.03 9.88
C ASP A 54 -13.17 6.79 8.54
N ILE A 55 -12.69 7.88 7.93
CA ILE A 55 -11.94 7.82 6.66
C ILE A 55 -10.54 7.26 6.88
N HIS A 56 -9.92 7.52 8.03
CA HIS A 56 -8.61 6.97 8.37
C HIS A 56 -8.65 5.44 8.43
N ILE A 57 -9.65 4.86 9.11
CA ILE A 57 -9.83 3.40 9.20
C ILE A 57 -10.04 2.80 7.80
N ILE A 58 -10.89 3.43 6.97
CA ILE A 58 -11.12 2.95 5.59
C ILE A 58 -9.83 3.03 4.75
N ALA A 59 -9.03 4.09 4.91
CA ALA A 59 -7.76 4.25 4.22
C ALA A 59 -6.74 3.19 4.65
N GLU A 60 -6.67 2.86 5.94
CA GLU A 60 -5.83 1.77 6.46
C GLU A 60 -6.21 0.43 5.83
N PHE A 61 -7.50 0.09 5.79
CA PHE A 61 -7.96 -1.12 5.11
C PHE A 61 -7.63 -1.08 3.61
N GLY A 62 -7.80 0.06 2.95
CA GLY A 62 -7.42 0.25 1.54
C GLY A 62 -5.94 -0.02 1.28
N VAL A 63 -5.04 0.47 2.14
CA VAL A 63 -3.61 0.19 2.07
C VAL A 63 -3.32 -1.29 2.32
N VAL A 64 -3.96 -1.92 3.31
CA VAL A 64 -3.81 -3.36 3.56
C VAL A 64 -4.24 -4.19 2.35
N PHE A 65 -5.38 -3.88 1.73
CA PHE A 65 -5.84 -4.55 0.52
C PHE A 65 -4.91 -4.32 -0.67
N LEU A 66 -4.38 -3.10 -0.82
CA LEU A 66 -3.39 -2.79 -1.85
C LEU A 66 -2.12 -3.62 -1.68
N LEU A 67 -1.56 -3.66 -0.47
CA LEU A 67 -0.37 -4.46 -0.16
C LEU A 67 -0.64 -5.96 -0.30
N PHE A 68 -1.85 -6.41 0.01
CA PHE A 68 -2.26 -7.80 -0.20
C PHE A 68 -2.35 -8.14 -1.69
N MET A 69 -2.99 -7.30 -2.51
CA MET A 69 -3.05 -7.48 -3.97
C MET A 69 -1.65 -7.49 -4.59
N LEU A 70 -0.79 -6.55 -4.17
CA LEU A 70 0.61 -6.51 -4.59
C LEU A 70 1.31 -7.84 -4.25
N GLY A 71 1.08 -8.38 -3.06
CA GLY A 71 1.60 -9.68 -2.64
C GLY A 71 1.11 -10.86 -3.50
N LEU A 72 -0.13 -10.82 -3.99
CA LEU A 72 -0.70 -11.85 -4.87
C LEU A 72 -0.20 -11.77 -6.32
N GLU A 73 0.24 -10.59 -6.77
CA GLU A 73 0.84 -10.39 -8.10
C GLU A 73 2.20 -11.08 -8.23
N PHE A 74 2.89 -11.31 -7.11
CA PHE A 74 4.21 -11.95 -7.08
C PHE A 74 4.14 -13.48 -7.00
N SER A 75 4.61 -14.16 -8.05
CA SER A 75 4.85 -15.59 -7.99
C SER A 75 6.20 -15.89 -7.31
N LEU A 76 6.14 -16.51 -6.13
CA LEU A 76 7.33 -16.96 -5.37
C LEU A 76 8.35 -17.73 -6.24
N PRO A 77 7.94 -18.64 -7.14
CA PRO A 77 8.86 -19.34 -8.02
C PRO A 77 9.66 -18.40 -8.95
N ARG A 78 9.02 -17.36 -9.47
CA ARG A 78 9.66 -16.36 -10.34
C ARG A 78 10.66 -15.52 -9.55
N LEU A 79 10.32 -15.15 -8.31
CA LEU A 79 11.24 -14.43 -7.42
C LEU A 79 12.53 -15.23 -7.16
N ILE A 80 12.39 -16.54 -6.91
CA ILE A 80 13.52 -17.44 -6.67
C ILE A 80 14.38 -17.62 -7.93
N ALA A 81 13.73 -17.73 -9.10
CA ALA A 81 14.42 -17.80 -10.39
C ALA A 81 15.23 -16.51 -10.65
N MET A 82 14.69 -15.36 -10.27
CA MET A 82 15.31 -14.04 -10.47
C MET A 82 16.13 -13.55 -9.25
N ARG A 83 16.43 -14.41 -8.27
CA ARG A 83 17.03 -14.00 -6.97
C ARG A 83 18.28 -13.12 -7.07
N ARG A 84 19.12 -13.32 -8.10
CA ARG A 84 20.33 -12.51 -8.32
C ARG A 84 19.99 -11.09 -8.79
N ALA A 85 18.98 -10.95 -9.65
CA ALA A 85 18.50 -9.65 -10.09
C ALA A 85 17.74 -8.94 -8.96
N VAL A 86 16.90 -9.67 -8.21
CA VAL A 86 16.11 -9.10 -7.11
C VAL A 86 16.99 -8.71 -5.92
N ILE A 87 17.67 -9.67 -5.30
CA ILE A 87 18.45 -9.41 -4.07
C ILE A 87 19.78 -8.72 -4.39
N GLY A 88 20.44 -9.10 -5.49
CA GLY A 88 21.72 -8.52 -5.88
C GLY A 88 21.57 -7.12 -6.47
N MET A 89 21.03 -7.02 -7.69
CA MET A 89 20.91 -5.73 -8.39
C MET A 89 19.88 -4.80 -7.74
N GLY A 90 18.68 -5.32 -7.41
CA GLY A 90 17.62 -4.55 -6.73
C GLY A 90 18.05 -4.04 -5.37
N GLY A 91 18.61 -4.92 -4.54
CA GLY A 91 19.16 -4.54 -3.23
C GLY A 91 20.26 -3.49 -3.33
N ALA A 92 21.23 -3.67 -4.23
CA ALA A 92 22.30 -2.71 -4.44
C ALA A 92 21.77 -1.35 -4.94
N GLN A 93 20.82 -1.35 -5.87
CA GLN A 93 20.22 -0.11 -6.37
C GLN A 93 19.49 0.64 -5.26
N VAL A 94 18.62 -0.03 -4.50
CA VAL A 94 17.84 0.60 -3.42
C VAL A 94 18.76 1.15 -2.34
N LEU A 95 19.76 0.39 -1.90
CA LEU A 95 20.73 0.85 -0.91
C LEU A 95 21.53 2.05 -1.43
N ALA A 96 22.04 1.98 -2.66
CA ALA A 96 22.84 3.06 -3.22
C ALA A 96 22.03 4.36 -3.36
N THR A 97 20.82 4.30 -3.91
CA THR A 97 19.98 5.50 -4.06
C THR A 97 19.52 6.03 -2.71
N ALA A 98 19.15 5.17 -1.76
CA ALA A 98 18.75 5.60 -0.43
C ALA A 98 19.90 6.27 0.32
N MET A 99 21.12 5.73 0.21
CA MET A 99 22.31 6.36 0.81
C MET A 99 22.60 7.72 0.18
N VAL A 100 22.61 7.81 -1.15
CA VAL A 100 22.91 9.06 -1.85
C VAL A 100 21.86 10.14 -1.54
N THR A 101 20.58 9.81 -1.65
CA THR A 101 19.48 10.76 -1.42
C THR A 101 19.33 11.12 0.06
N GLY A 102 19.48 10.15 0.96
CA GLY A 102 19.45 10.40 2.40
C GLY A 102 20.62 11.24 2.89
N PHE A 103 21.82 10.97 2.39
CA PHE A 103 23.00 11.78 2.70
C PHE A 103 22.88 13.21 2.15
N ALA A 104 22.38 13.36 0.92
CA ALA A 104 22.10 14.68 0.36
C ALA A 104 21.07 15.46 1.18
N ALA A 105 19.98 14.82 1.61
CA ALA A 105 18.96 15.43 2.47
C ALA A 105 19.55 15.85 3.83
N TRP A 106 20.40 15.02 4.43
CA TRP A 106 21.08 15.34 5.68
C TRP A 106 22.01 16.55 5.54
N LEU A 107 22.76 16.65 4.43
CA LEU A 107 23.59 17.82 4.13
C LEU A 107 22.78 19.12 3.95
N MET A 108 21.51 19.02 3.56
CA MET A 108 20.59 20.16 3.47
C MET A 108 20.01 20.57 4.85
N GLY A 109 20.44 19.93 5.94
CA GLY A 109 19.99 20.24 7.30
C GLY A 109 18.65 19.58 7.66
N ILE A 110 18.18 18.61 6.87
CA ILE A 110 16.96 17.86 7.18
C ILE A 110 17.25 16.87 8.31
N SER A 111 16.29 16.70 9.24
CA SER A 111 16.45 15.76 10.36
C SER A 111 16.73 14.33 9.85
N PRO A 112 17.51 13.50 10.57
CA PRO A 112 17.84 12.14 10.12
C PRO A 112 16.60 11.29 9.82
N ALA A 113 15.52 11.48 10.59
CA ALA A 113 14.25 10.82 10.38
C ALA A 113 13.57 11.21 9.07
N ALA A 114 13.47 12.51 8.82
CA ALA A 114 12.87 13.03 7.58
C ALA A 114 13.75 12.71 6.36
N ALA A 115 15.08 12.73 6.52
CA ALA A 115 16.03 12.34 5.48
C ALA A 115 15.87 10.85 5.10
N PHE A 116 15.66 9.96 6.07
CA PHE A 116 15.37 8.55 5.81
C PHE A 116 14.05 8.36 5.05
N VAL A 117 12.99 9.06 5.46
CA VAL A 117 11.68 9.03 4.77
C VAL A 117 11.83 9.50 3.32
N LEU A 118 12.50 10.64 3.11
CA LEU A 118 12.76 11.19 1.77
C LEU A 118 13.57 10.23 0.92
N ALA A 119 14.60 9.61 1.48
CA ALA A 119 15.41 8.61 0.79
C ALA A 119 14.58 7.41 0.33
N GLY A 120 13.68 6.92 1.19
CA GLY A 120 12.75 5.84 0.86
C GLY A 120 11.84 6.21 -0.31
N VAL A 121 11.24 7.40 -0.28
CA VAL A 121 10.36 7.90 -1.36
C VAL A 121 11.12 8.08 -2.67
N LEU A 122 12.32 8.67 -2.64
CA LEU A 122 13.11 8.96 -3.84
C LEU A 122 13.77 7.72 -4.47
N THR A 123 13.84 6.61 -3.73
CA THR A 123 14.46 5.37 -4.19
C THR A 123 13.53 4.50 -5.04
N VAL A 124 12.21 4.64 -4.87
CA VAL A 124 11.21 3.77 -5.51
C VAL A 124 10.87 4.28 -6.92
N SER A 125 10.81 3.36 -7.88
CA SER A 125 10.43 3.62 -9.27
C SER A 125 8.97 3.22 -9.55
N SER A 126 8.39 3.74 -10.64
CA SER A 126 7.05 3.33 -11.06
C SER A 126 7.07 2.01 -11.84
N THR A 127 6.64 0.92 -11.20
CA THR A 127 6.59 -0.44 -11.79
C THR A 127 5.75 -0.50 -13.07
N ALA A 128 4.55 0.08 -13.05
CA ALA A 128 3.63 0.05 -14.19
C ALA A 128 4.19 0.73 -15.45
N ILE A 129 4.84 1.89 -15.30
CA ILE A 129 5.40 2.64 -16.43
C ILE A 129 6.58 1.89 -17.04
N VAL A 130 7.51 1.40 -16.20
CA VAL A 130 8.70 0.70 -16.68
C VAL A 130 8.36 -0.63 -17.36
N ILE A 131 7.45 -1.42 -16.78
CA ILE A 131 7.01 -2.68 -17.40
C ILE A 131 6.30 -2.40 -18.74
N LYS A 132 5.43 -1.38 -18.79
CA LYS A 132 4.75 -0.99 -20.02
C LYS A 132 5.76 -0.60 -21.11
N GLN A 133 6.73 0.25 -20.77
CA GLN A 133 7.76 0.71 -21.71
C GLN A 133 8.60 -0.46 -22.25
N LEU A 134 9.10 -1.33 -21.37
CA LEU A 134 9.85 -2.53 -21.78
C LEU A 134 8.99 -3.47 -22.64
N GLY A 135 7.69 -3.55 -22.36
CA GLY A 135 6.75 -4.34 -23.15
C GLY A 135 6.55 -3.78 -24.57
N GLU A 136 6.37 -2.46 -24.68
CA GLU A 136 6.26 -1.76 -25.98
C GLU A 136 7.55 -1.89 -26.81
N GLN A 137 8.70 -1.95 -26.15
CA GLN A 137 10.00 -2.16 -26.79
C GLN A 137 10.33 -3.64 -27.06
N LEU A 138 9.48 -4.58 -26.62
CA LEU A 138 9.72 -6.04 -26.66
C LEU A 138 10.98 -6.48 -25.91
N GLU A 139 11.42 -5.69 -24.93
CA GLU A 139 12.66 -5.89 -24.16
C GLU A 139 12.44 -6.57 -22.80
N LEU A 140 11.21 -6.92 -22.43
CA LEU A 140 10.90 -7.54 -21.13
C LEU A 140 11.73 -8.79 -20.82
N ASN A 141 12.02 -9.60 -21.84
CA ASN A 141 12.78 -10.84 -21.71
C ASN A 141 14.29 -10.65 -21.93
N SER A 142 14.73 -9.42 -22.23
CA SER A 142 16.15 -9.12 -22.38
C SER A 142 16.89 -9.22 -21.04
N ARG A 143 18.23 -9.22 -21.08
CA ARG A 143 19.04 -9.18 -19.84
C ARG A 143 18.79 -7.92 -19.01
N HIS A 144 18.71 -6.75 -19.64
CA HIS A 144 18.45 -5.52 -18.91
C HIS A 144 16.98 -5.43 -18.46
N GLY A 145 16.04 -5.99 -19.23
CA GLY A 145 14.63 -6.06 -18.85
C GLY A 145 14.42 -6.92 -17.60
N ASN A 146 15.05 -8.10 -17.57
CA ASN A 146 15.06 -8.96 -16.37
C ASN A 146 15.71 -8.28 -15.17
N ASN A 147 16.79 -7.51 -15.36
CA ASN A 147 17.41 -6.75 -14.27
C ASN A 147 16.51 -5.61 -13.78
N ALA A 148 15.87 -4.86 -14.70
CA ALA A 148 14.94 -3.80 -14.36
C ALA A 148 13.73 -4.34 -13.59
N VAL A 149 13.12 -5.42 -14.07
CA VAL A 149 12.05 -6.13 -13.35
C VAL A 149 12.53 -6.60 -11.98
N GLY A 150 13.75 -7.16 -11.89
CA GLY A 150 14.33 -7.56 -10.61
C GLY A 150 14.45 -6.42 -9.61
N ILE A 151 14.89 -5.24 -10.07
CA ILE A 151 14.95 -4.02 -9.24
C ILE A 151 13.56 -3.59 -8.78
N LEU A 152 12.58 -3.52 -9.68
CA LEU A 152 11.20 -3.14 -9.36
C LEU A 152 10.58 -4.08 -8.32
N LEU A 153 10.77 -5.39 -8.48
CA LEU A 153 10.29 -6.39 -7.52
C LEU A 153 10.93 -6.21 -6.14
N PHE A 154 12.22 -5.87 -6.07
CA PHE A 154 12.87 -5.59 -4.80
C PHE A 154 12.33 -4.30 -4.16
N GLN A 155 12.10 -3.25 -4.96
CA GLN A 155 11.51 -1.99 -4.49
C GLN A 155 10.11 -2.21 -3.91
N ASP A 156 9.25 -2.94 -4.62
CA ASP A 156 7.90 -3.28 -4.18
C ASP A 156 7.92 -4.05 -2.84
N LEU A 157 8.86 -4.98 -2.67
CA LEU A 157 9.07 -5.71 -1.41
C LEU A 157 9.64 -4.82 -0.29
N ALA A 158 10.53 -3.88 -0.62
CA ALA A 158 11.17 -2.98 0.33
C ALA A 158 10.22 -1.92 0.91
N VAL A 159 9.13 -1.59 0.21
CA VAL A 159 8.08 -0.67 0.69
C VAL A 159 7.49 -1.13 2.02
N ILE A 160 7.28 -2.44 2.22
CA ILE A 160 6.69 -2.97 3.46
C ILE A 160 7.55 -2.63 4.69
N PRO A 161 8.86 -2.95 4.74
CA PRO A 161 9.75 -2.46 5.78
C PRO A 161 9.71 -0.95 5.99
N PHE A 162 9.70 -0.15 4.91
CA PHE A 162 9.62 1.31 5.03
C PHE A 162 8.33 1.75 5.74
N LEU A 163 7.18 1.19 5.37
CA LEU A 163 5.89 1.51 5.99
C LEU A 163 5.84 1.16 7.49
N ILE A 164 6.60 0.15 7.93
CA ILE A 164 6.69 -0.21 9.35
C ILE A 164 7.67 0.71 10.09
N ILE A 165 8.82 1.02 9.48
CA ILE A 165 9.89 1.79 10.11
C ILE A 165 9.50 3.27 10.26
N ILE A 166 8.81 3.85 9.28
CA ILE A 166 8.50 5.30 9.26
C ILE A 166 7.68 5.75 10.48
N PRO A 167 6.55 5.10 10.85
CA PRO A 167 5.79 5.48 12.05
C PRO A 167 6.60 5.30 13.34
N VAL A 168 7.40 4.23 13.41
CA VAL A 168 8.27 3.92 14.55
C VAL A 168 9.35 4.99 14.72
N LEU A 169 9.95 5.45 13.62
CA LEU A 169 10.88 6.58 13.62
C LEU A 169 10.17 7.88 14.03
N GLY A 170 8.96 8.13 13.52
CA GLY A 170 8.16 9.29 13.89
C GLY A 170 7.89 9.36 15.40
N ALA A 171 7.53 8.22 16.00
CA ALA A 171 7.32 8.11 17.45
C ALA A 171 8.62 8.33 18.25
N ALA A 172 9.75 7.81 17.77
CA ALA A 172 11.05 7.94 18.43
C ALA A 172 11.60 9.38 18.42
N TYR A 173 11.49 10.07 17.29
CA TYR A 173 12.02 11.44 17.12
C TYR A 173 11.02 12.53 17.53
N GLY A 174 9.73 12.23 17.62
CA GLY A 174 8.69 13.17 18.08
C GLY A 174 8.74 13.50 19.57
N GLN A 175 9.46 12.71 20.38
CA GLN A 175 9.60 12.93 21.83
C GLN A 175 10.86 13.74 22.21
N GLN A 176 11.56 14.34 21.25
CA GLN A 176 12.84 14.99 21.47
C GLN A 176 12.69 16.46 21.94
N GLU A 177 11.91 16.71 22.98
CA GLU A 177 12.08 17.90 23.82
C GLU A 177 12.78 17.48 25.12
N ASN A 178 14.07 17.80 25.22
CA ASN A 178 14.96 17.63 26.39
C ASN A 178 15.33 16.18 26.76
N THR A 179 16.44 15.65 26.24
CA THR A 179 17.09 14.53 26.95
C THR A 179 18.58 14.35 26.65
N ASP A 180 19.29 13.95 27.70
CA ASP A 180 20.72 13.62 27.77
C ASP A 180 21.23 12.68 26.65
N PRO A 181 22.54 12.72 26.32
CA PRO A 181 23.17 11.83 25.33
C PRO A 181 22.93 10.33 25.56
N THR A 182 22.72 9.92 26.82
CA THR A 182 22.42 8.52 27.22
C THR A 182 20.99 8.11 26.87
N ALA A 183 20.03 9.04 26.88
CA ALA A 183 18.65 8.78 26.50
C ALA A 183 18.49 8.63 24.99
N ILE A 184 19.31 9.33 24.19
CA ILE A 184 19.33 9.17 22.72
C ILE A 184 19.75 7.75 22.34
N ALA A 185 20.80 7.21 22.98
CA ALA A 185 21.26 5.84 22.72
C ALA A 185 20.21 4.80 23.12
N LEU A 186 19.51 5.01 24.25
CA LEU A 186 18.45 4.12 24.71
C LEU A 186 17.24 4.16 23.78
N ASN A 187 16.83 5.35 23.32
CA ASN A 187 15.70 5.53 22.40
C ASN A 187 15.97 4.90 21.03
N ILE A 188 17.18 5.02 20.50
CA ILE A 188 17.56 4.33 19.26
C ILE A 188 17.51 2.80 19.45
N ALA A 189 18.04 2.30 20.57
CA ALA A 189 18.05 0.88 20.88
C ALA A 189 16.62 0.30 21.06
N THR A 190 15.73 1.01 21.75
CA THR A 190 14.33 0.60 21.92
C THR A 190 13.56 0.64 20.60
N THR A 191 13.79 1.67 19.78
CA THR A 191 13.17 1.81 18.44
C THR A 191 13.55 0.66 17.52
N ILE A 192 14.85 0.32 17.46
CA ILE A 192 15.33 -0.83 16.70
C ILE A 192 14.77 -2.12 17.29
N GLY A 193 14.74 -2.25 18.62
CA GLY A 193 14.17 -3.41 19.32
C GLY A 193 12.71 -3.66 18.96
N PHE A 194 11.86 -2.62 19.01
CA PHE A 194 10.46 -2.70 18.60
C PHE A 194 10.31 -3.01 17.11
N GLY A 195 11.13 -2.41 16.25
CA GLY A 195 11.12 -2.70 14.81
C GLY A 195 11.46 -4.16 14.50
N VAL A 196 12.51 -4.71 15.14
CA VAL A 196 12.92 -6.12 15.00
C VAL A 196 11.85 -7.06 15.57
N LEU A 197 11.26 -6.72 16.72
CA LEU A 197 10.21 -7.52 17.32
C LEU A 197 8.94 -7.53 16.46
N ALA A 198 8.50 -6.37 15.97
CA ALA A 198 7.36 -6.25 15.06
C ALA A 198 7.60 -7.04 13.76
N ALA A 199 8.78 -6.90 13.15
CA ALA A 199 9.16 -7.67 11.96
C ALA A 199 9.22 -9.17 12.23
N GLY A 200 9.73 -9.59 13.39
CA GLY A 200 9.74 -10.99 13.82
C GLY A 200 8.33 -11.55 13.99
N VAL A 201 7.45 -10.83 14.69
CA VAL A 201 6.05 -11.22 14.87
C VAL A 201 5.34 -11.31 13.52
N LEU A 202 5.55 -10.36 12.60
CA LEU A 202 4.97 -10.41 11.26
C LEU A 202 5.50 -11.59 10.43
N PHE A 203 6.81 -11.85 10.47
CA PHE A 203 7.44 -12.92 9.71
C PHE A 203 7.04 -14.30 10.23
N PHE A 204 7.16 -14.52 11.54
CA PHE A 204 6.82 -15.80 12.15
C PHE A 204 5.30 -15.99 12.21
N GLY A 205 4.53 -14.98 12.63
CA GLY A 205 3.07 -15.01 12.65
C GLY A 205 2.49 -15.18 11.26
N GLY A 206 3.00 -14.46 10.26
CA GLY A 206 2.60 -14.64 8.87
C GLY A 206 2.92 -16.04 8.35
N ARG A 207 4.11 -16.57 8.64
CA ARG A 207 4.49 -17.90 8.15
C ARG A 207 3.79 -19.06 8.88
N TRP A 208 3.46 -18.92 10.15
CA TRP A 208 2.82 -19.98 10.95
C TRP A 208 1.29 -19.88 11.00
N VAL A 209 0.70 -18.69 10.95
CA VAL A 209 -0.75 -18.51 11.02
C VAL A 209 -1.33 -18.41 9.62
N LEU A 210 -0.78 -17.55 8.75
CA LEU A 210 -1.35 -17.36 7.42
C LEU A 210 -1.19 -18.59 6.52
N ARG A 211 -0.07 -19.33 6.60
CA ARG A 211 0.13 -20.54 5.77
C ARG A 211 -0.91 -21.64 5.99
N PRO A 212 -1.20 -22.09 7.22
CA PRO A 212 -2.26 -23.09 7.42
C PRO A 212 -3.64 -22.51 7.13
N VAL A 213 -3.92 -21.26 7.49
CA VAL A 213 -5.20 -20.60 7.17
C VAL A 213 -5.43 -20.52 5.66
N PHE A 214 -4.43 -20.08 4.87
CA PHE A 214 -4.52 -20.07 3.41
C PHE A 214 -4.57 -21.47 2.81
N ARG A 215 -3.93 -22.47 3.41
CA ARG A 215 -4.06 -23.88 2.98
C ARG A 215 -5.45 -24.43 3.24
N GLU A 216 -6.11 -23.98 4.31
CA GLU A 216 -7.49 -24.37 4.63
C GLU A 216 -8.51 -23.61 3.76
N ILE A 217 -8.28 -22.33 3.51
CA ILE A 217 -9.08 -21.52 2.58
C ILE A 217 -8.89 -22.02 1.14
N ALA A 218 -7.68 -22.41 0.72
CA ALA A 218 -7.46 -22.98 -0.61
C ALA A 218 -8.07 -24.39 -0.77
N ARG A 219 -8.27 -25.12 0.33
CA ARG A 219 -9.06 -26.36 0.36
C ARG A 219 -10.57 -26.10 0.37
N ALA A 220 -11.00 -24.99 0.96
CA ALA A 220 -12.36 -24.48 0.84
C ALA A 220 -12.53 -23.82 -0.54
N SER A 221 -12.84 -24.62 -1.56
CA SER A 221 -13.07 -24.16 -2.93
C SER A 221 -13.91 -22.86 -2.96
N ILE A 222 -13.25 -21.74 -3.28
CA ILE A 222 -13.79 -20.37 -3.27
C ILE A 222 -15.12 -20.27 -4.05
N VAL A 223 -15.30 -21.16 -5.03
CA VAL A 223 -16.53 -21.28 -5.82
C VAL A 223 -17.75 -21.64 -4.96
N GLY A 224 -17.60 -22.52 -3.96
CA GLY A 224 -18.71 -22.96 -3.10
C GLY A 224 -19.19 -21.85 -2.15
N MET A 225 -18.25 -21.11 -1.54
CA MET A 225 -18.58 -19.99 -0.66
C MET A 225 -19.10 -18.77 -1.45
N LEU A 226 -18.55 -18.50 -2.64
CA LEU A 226 -19.06 -17.45 -3.52
C LEU A 226 -20.48 -17.78 -4.01
N LEU A 227 -20.78 -19.03 -4.35
CA LEU A 227 -22.12 -19.48 -4.72
C LEU A 227 -23.10 -19.40 -3.54
N LEU A 228 -22.66 -19.70 -2.31
CA LEU A 228 -23.48 -19.57 -1.10
C LEU A 228 -23.74 -18.10 -0.74
N ALA A 229 -22.71 -17.23 -0.85
CA ALA A 229 -22.86 -15.80 -0.64
C ALA A 229 -23.75 -15.18 -1.72
N LEU A 230 -23.60 -15.58 -2.99
CA LEU A 230 -24.47 -15.16 -4.08
C LEU A 230 -25.91 -15.65 -3.89
N HIS A 231 -26.10 -16.90 -3.45
CA HIS A 231 -27.43 -17.40 -3.08
C HIS A 231 -28.03 -16.62 -1.92
N GLY A 232 -27.26 -16.30 -0.87
CA GLY A 232 -27.73 -15.49 0.26
C GLY A 232 -28.15 -14.08 -0.15
N VAL A 233 -27.37 -13.43 -1.01
CA VAL A 233 -27.68 -12.10 -1.57
C VAL A 233 -28.94 -12.17 -2.44
N VAL A 234 -29.04 -13.14 -3.36
CA VAL A 234 -30.22 -13.32 -4.22
C VAL A 234 -31.47 -13.66 -3.42
N PHE A 235 -31.36 -14.49 -2.37
CA PHE A 235 -32.49 -14.83 -1.51
C PHE A 235 -32.93 -13.64 -0.66
N GLY A 236 -31.98 -12.85 -0.14
CA GLY A 236 -32.22 -11.60 0.58
C GLY A 236 -32.97 -10.57 -0.27
N PHE A 237 -32.52 -10.36 -1.51
CA PHE A 237 -33.25 -9.52 -2.48
C PHE A 237 -34.66 -10.07 -2.77
N ARG A 238 -34.82 -11.39 -2.97
CA ARG A 238 -36.14 -11.98 -3.24
C ARG A 238 -37.12 -11.79 -2.08
N THR A 239 -36.66 -11.87 -0.83
CA THR A 239 -37.52 -11.65 0.35
C THR A 239 -37.95 -10.20 0.54
N GLU A 240 -37.08 -9.24 0.23
CA GLU A 240 -37.40 -7.80 0.30
C GLU A 240 -38.39 -7.38 -0.81
N TYR A 241 -38.23 -7.91 -2.03
CA TYR A 241 -39.16 -7.64 -3.13
C TYR A 241 -40.53 -8.31 -2.92
N LEU A 242 -40.60 -9.53 -2.37
CA LEU A 242 -41.88 -10.16 -2.04
C LEU A 242 -42.61 -9.40 -0.93
N HIS A 243 -41.89 -8.93 0.10
CA HIS A 243 -42.50 -8.13 1.17
C HIS A 243 -43.05 -6.80 0.65
N ARG A 244 -42.33 -6.11 -0.26
CA ARG A 244 -42.81 -4.86 -0.87
C ARG A 244 -43.98 -5.05 -1.83
N ILE A 245 -44.07 -6.17 -2.55
CA ILE A 245 -45.20 -6.46 -3.44
C ILE A 245 -46.44 -6.86 -2.63
N VAL A 246 -46.30 -7.67 -1.58
CA VAL A 246 -47.42 -8.03 -0.69
C VAL A 246 -47.93 -6.80 0.07
N ALA A 247 -47.05 -5.91 0.52
CA ALA A 247 -47.42 -4.64 1.17
C ALA A 247 -47.99 -3.57 0.20
N LEU A 248 -47.94 -3.80 -1.11
CA LEU A 248 -48.55 -2.94 -2.14
C LEU A 248 -49.92 -3.47 -2.60
N VAL A 249 -50.24 -4.72 -2.26
CA VAL A 249 -51.47 -5.42 -2.66
C VAL A 249 -52.43 -5.63 -1.47
N LEU A 250 -51.96 -5.39 -0.24
CA LEU A 250 -52.76 -5.23 0.99
C LEU A 250 -52.85 -3.75 1.35
#